data_AF-A0AAU8EY14-F1
#
_entry.id   AF-A0AAU8EY14-F1
#
_cell.length_a   1.000
_cell.length_b   1.000
_cell.length_c   1.000
_cell.angle_alpha   90.00
_cell.angle_beta   90.00
_cell.angle_gamma   90.00
#
_symmetry.space_group_name_H-M   'P 1'
#
loop_
_entity.id
_entity.type
_entity.pdbx_description
1 polymer ?
#
loop_
_entity_poly.entity_id
_entity_poly.type
_entity_poly.pdbx_seq_one_letter_code
_entity_poly.pdbx_strand_id
1 'polypeptide(L)'
;MTFLSAGIIPGLIVGILVGTVIGAINGVLIGWLNLSPLVVTLGMLAATRGVAQFLAPDSLYGFPADVNVLGNGSVLGVSYLGIAALLVIGIALVAMNRLPIGRRIVAIGVNSRASYLVGIPVKRISVLLYIVVGLAAGLAGVLQVARLDSAPSGTLGVGFEVTVLTAVLLGGIPFNGGRGSVLRVVLGVWLIAVLKTG
;
A
#
# COMPACT_ATOMS: atom_id res chain seq x y z
N MET A 1 28.23 -2.63 7.57
CA MET A 1 28.64 -1.20 7.57
C MET A 1 28.82 -0.59 6.17
N THR A 2 28.48 -1.29 5.08
CA THR A 2 28.56 -0.79 3.69
C THR A 2 27.23 -0.26 3.12
N PHE A 3 26.12 -0.39 3.85
CA PHE A 3 24.80 0.13 3.42
C PHE A 3 24.58 1.63 3.73
N LEU A 4 25.49 2.25 4.50
CA LEU A 4 25.42 3.67 4.89
C LEU A 4 26.05 4.62 3.86
N SER A 5 26.82 4.11 2.90
CA SER A 5 27.59 4.91 1.93
C SER A 5 26.94 5.04 0.54
N ALA A 6 25.81 4.38 0.28
CA ALA A 6 25.12 4.48 -1.01
C ALA A 6 24.25 5.74 -1.15
N GLY A 7 24.00 6.47 -0.07
CA GLY A 7 23.08 7.61 -0.07
C GLY A 7 21.61 7.18 0.02
N ILE A 8 20.76 8.15 0.35
CA ILE A 8 19.34 7.93 0.68
C ILE A 8 18.52 7.54 -0.55
N ILE A 9 18.92 8.10 -1.69
CA ILE A 9 18.22 7.98 -2.98
C ILE A 9 18.14 6.51 -3.44
N PRO A 10 19.24 5.72 -3.49
CA PRO A 10 19.14 4.31 -3.85
C PRO A 10 18.37 3.48 -2.83
N GLY A 11 18.47 3.77 -1.53
CA GLY A 11 17.67 3.07 -0.51
C GLY A 11 16.16 3.28 -0.71
N LEU A 12 15.76 4.51 -1.02
CA LEU A 12 14.37 4.87 -1.32
C LEU A 12 13.87 4.17 -2.59
N ILE A 13 14.69 4.18 -3.65
CA ILE A 13 14.37 3.52 -4.92
C ILE A 13 14.21 2.01 -4.72
N VAL A 14 15.13 1.36 -4.01
CA VAL A 14 15.06 -0.08 -3.75
C VAL A 14 13.82 -0.44 -2.93
N GLY A 15 13.49 0.34 -1.88
CA GLY A 15 12.28 0.09 -1.09
C GLY A 15 10.99 0.17 -1.91
N ILE A 16 10.87 1.18 -2.78
CA ILE A 16 9.73 1.35 -3.69
C ILE A 16 9.69 0.21 -4.72
N LEU A 17 10.84 -0.16 -5.29
CA LEU A 17 10.94 -1.25 -6.26
C LEU A 17 10.52 -2.59 -5.64
N VAL A 18 10.98 -2.90 -4.43
CA VAL A 18 10.60 -4.13 -3.71
C VAL A 18 9.09 -4.16 -3.48
N GLY A 19 8.49 -3.06 -3.00
CA GLY A 19 7.03 -2.97 -2.85
C GLY A 19 6.28 -3.15 -4.16
N THR A 20 6.80 -2.57 -5.24
CA THR A 20 6.22 -2.69 -6.59
C THR A 20 6.31 -4.11 -7.13
N VAL A 21 7.44 -4.80 -6.94
CA VAL A 21 7.64 -6.20 -7.34
C VAL A 21 6.71 -7.13 -6.57
N ILE A 22 6.59 -6.94 -5.26
CA ILE A 22 5.64 -7.69 -4.42
C ILE A 22 4.20 -7.45 -4.90
N GLY A 23 3.86 -6.19 -5.21
CA GLY A 23 2.58 -5.83 -5.83
C GLY A 23 2.35 -6.54 -7.16
N ALA A 24 3.36 -6.59 -8.04
CA ALA A 24 3.27 -7.29 -9.31
C ALA A 24 3.04 -8.80 -9.13
N ILE A 25 3.76 -9.44 -8.20
CA ILE A 25 3.60 -10.86 -7.86
C ILE A 25 2.17 -11.13 -7.38
N ASN A 26 1.67 -10.34 -6.44
CA ASN A 26 0.28 -10.41 -5.96
C ASN A 26 -0.71 -10.26 -7.13
N GLY A 27 -0.47 -9.26 -7.98
CA GLY A 27 -1.31 -8.98 -9.14
C GLY A 27 -1.38 -10.14 -10.14
N VAL A 28 -0.25 -10.79 -10.42
CA VAL A 28 -0.19 -11.95 -11.33
C VAL A 28 -0.87 -13.16 -10.69
N LEU A 29 -0.59 -13.46 -9.42
CA LEU A 29 -1.22 -14.56 -8.69
C LEU A 29 -2.75 -14.43 -8.66
N ILE A 30 -3.25 -13.23 -8.39
CA ILE A 30 -4.69 -12.98 -8.27
C ILE A 30 -5.34 -12.87 -9.65
N GLY A 31 -4.72 -12.14 -10.58
CA GLY A 31 -5.28 -11.86 -11.90
C GLY A 31 -5.20 -13.02 -12.88
N TRP A 32 -4.16 -13.86 -12.82
CA TRP A 32 -3.95 -14.96 -13.78
C TRP A 32 -4.29 -16.32 -13.20
N LEU A 33 -3.91 -16.59 -11.95
CA LEU A 33 -4.20 -17.86 -11.29
C LEU A 33 -5.58 -17.87 -10.58
N ASN A 34 -6.33 -16.76 -10.62
CA ASN A 34 -7.66 -16.63 -10.00
C ASN A 34 -7.67 -17.04 -8.51
N LEU A 35 -6.56 -16.80 -7.81
CA LEU A 35 -6.47 -17.08 -6.38
C LEU A 35 -7.25 -16.03 -5.58
N SER A 36 -7.74 -16.43 -4.41
CA SER A 36 -8.45 -15.51 -3.51
C SER A 36 -7.51 -14.38 -3.06
N PRO A 37 -7.89 -13.10 -3.27
CA PRO A 37 -7.06 -11.94 -2.90
C PRO A 37 -6.55 -11.98 -1.46
N LEU A 38 -7.43 -12.32 -0.53
CA LEU A 38 -7.16 -12.31 0.92
C LEU A 38 -6.09 -13.34 1.29
N VAL A 39 -6.19 -14.54 0.71
CA VAL A 39 -5.22 -15.63 0.96
C VAL A 39 -3.84 -15.26 0.41
N VAL A 40 -3.80 -14.70 -0.80
CA VAL A 40 -2.53 -14.32 -1.43
C VAL A 40 -1.86 -13.18 -0.67
N THR A 41 -2.59 -12.14 -0.28
CA THR A 41 -2.01 -11.00 0.42
C THR A 41 -1.57 -11.33 1.85
N LEU A 42 -2.33 -12.14 2.59
CA LEU A 42 -1.94 -12.61 3.92
C LEU A 42 -0.73 -13.57 3.84
N GLY A 43 -0.71 -14.46 2.85
CA GLY A 43 0.42 -15.34 2.59
C GLY A 43 1.69 -14.57 2.22
N MET A 44 1.57 -13.57 1.34
CA MET A 44 2.71 -12.71 0.98
C MET A 44 3.18 -11.85 2.14
N LEU A 45 2.30 -11.44 3.05
CA LEU A 45 2.72 -10.78 4.27
C LEU A 45 3.59 -11.68 5.14
N ALA A 46 3.18 -12.93 5.36
CA ALA A 46 3.99 -13.90 6.11
C ALA A 46 5.34 -14.16 5.41
N ALA A 47 5.33 -14.33 4.09
CA ALA A 47 6.54 -14.55 3.29
C ALA A 47 7.51 -13.36 3.35
N THR A 48 7.01 -12.15 3.09
CA THR A 48 7.83 -10.93 3.10
C THR A 48 8.34 -10.60 4.50
N ARG A 49 7.55 -10.84 5.55
CA ARG A 49 8.00 -10.72 6.94
C ARG A 49 9.11 -11.72 7.26
N GLY A 50 8.97 -12.99 6.84
CA GLY A 50 10.00 -14.01 7.02
C GLY A 50 11.31 -13.67 6.30
N VAL A 51 11.21 -13.18 5.05
CA VAL A 51 12.39 -12.70 4.29
C VAL A 51 13.04 -11.50 4.97
N ALA A 52 12.26 -10.54 5.46
CA ALA A 52 12.79 -9.38 6.16
C ALA A 52 13.52 -9.78 7.46
N GLN A 53 12.98 -10.73 8.22
CA GLN A 53 13.59 -11.22 9.45
C GLN A 53 14.85 -12.07 9.18
N PHE A 54 14.87 -12.81 8.08
CA PHE A 54 16.07 -13.55 7.65
C PHE A 54 17.21 -12.61 7.22
N LEU A 55 16.89 -11.52 6.51
CA LEU A 55 17.89 -10.56 6.02
C LEU A 55 18.43 -9.64 7.12
N ALA A 56 17.59 -9.23 8.07
CA ALA A 56 17.96 -8.38 9.19
C ALA A 56 17.42 -8.99 10.49
N PRO A 57 18.20 -9.83 11.18
CA PRO A 57 17.78 -10.44 12.45
C PRO A 57 17.63 -9.39 13.57
N ASP A 58 18.49 -8.37 13.53
CA ASP A 58 18.51 -7.29 14.51
C ASP A 58 17.82 -6.03 13.97
N SER A 59 17.16 -5.29 14.86
CA SER A 59 16.62 -3.97 14.56
C SER A 59 17.75 -3.02 14.17
N LEU A 60 17.68 -2.46 12.97
CA LEU A 60 18.67 -1.48 12.51
C LEU A 60 18.26 -0.09 13.01
N TYR A 61 19.21 0.59 13.68
CA TYR A 61 19.06 1.93 14.25
C TYR A 61 20.17 2.85 13.71
N GLY A 62 19.91 4.17 13.73
CA GLY A 62 20.92 5.17 13.37
C GLY A 62 21.00 5.42 11.86
N PHE A 63 19.87 5.77 11.25
CA PHE A 63 19.88 6.24 9.86
C PHE A 63 20.52 7.64 9.77
N PRO A 64 21.11 8.02 8.62
CA PRO A 64 21.65 9.36 8.43
C PRO A 64 20.62 10.45 8.73
N ALA A 65 21.05 11.60 9.27
CA ALA A 65 20.18 12.72 9.65
C ALA A 65 19.21 13.16 8.54
N ASP A 66 19.63 13.05 7.29
CA ASP A 66 18.82 13.37 6.12
C ASP A 66 17.59 12.44 5.94
N VAL A 67 17.67 11.17 6.37
CA VAL A 67 16.54 10.23 6.40
C VAL A 67 15.54 10.65 7.48
N ASN A 68 16.04 11.16 8.60
CA ASN A 68 15.23 11.65 9.69
C ASN A 68 14.48 12.94 9.28
N VAL A 69 15.09 13.80 8.44
CA VAL A 69 14.41 14.96 7.83
C VAL A 69 13.31 14.52 6.84
N LEU A 70 13.49 13.45 6.09
CA LEU A 70 12.45 12.87 5.21
C LEU A 70 11.26 12.27 6.00
N GLY A 71 11.50 11.73 7.18
CA GLY A 71 10.47 11.13 8.03
C GLY A 71 9.74 12.11 8.95
N ASN A 72 10.48 13.04 9.55
CA ASN A 72 9.99 13.99 10.55
C ASN A 72 9.89 15.43 10.04
N GLY A 73 10.37 15.73 8.83
CA GLY A 73 10.17 17.03 8.23
C GLY A 73 8.69 17.32 8.03
N SER A 74 8.32 18.56 8.34
CA SER A 74 6.97 19.06 8.17
C SER A 74 7.02 20.28 7.27
N VAL A 75 6.06 20.36 6.34
CA VAL A 75 5.84 21.57 5.54
C VAL A 75 4.48 22.11 5.99
N LEU A 76 4.45 23.35 6.46
CA LEU A 76 3.21 24.02 6.92
C LEU A 76 2.46 23.26 8.04
N GLY A 77 3.19 22.54 8.92
CA GLY A 77 2.59 21.77 10.02
C GLY A 77 2.06 20.38 9.64
N VAL A 78 2.19 19.96 8.37
CA VAL A 78 1.83 18.62 7.90
C VAL A 78 3.09 17.80 7.66
N SER A 79 3.20 16.63 8.29
CA SER A 79 4.30 15.68 8.06
C SER A 79 4.32 15.20 6.60
N TYR A 80 5.49 14.95 6.03
CA TYR A 80 5.63 14.37 4.68
C TYR A 80 4.77 13.11 4.47
N LEU A 81 4.55 12.31 5.52
CA LEU A 81 3.64 11.16 5.50
C LEU A 81 2.20 11.55 5.17
N GLY A 82 1.71 12.64 5.77
CA GLY A 82 0.37 13.19 5.54
C GLY A 82 0.22 13.77 4.13
N ILE A 83 1.26 14.44 3.63
CA ILE A 83 1.28 14.98 2.26
C ILE A 83 1.26 13.83 1.24
N ALA A 84 2.07 12.79 1.44
CA ALA A 84 2.09 11.61 0.59
C ALA A 84 0.72 10.90 0.59
N ALA A 85 0.09 10.76 1.75
CA ALA A 85 -1.26 10.19 1.86
C ALA A 85 -2.30 11.02 1.10
N LEU A 86 -2.30 12.35 1.27
CA LEU A 86 -3.19 13.26 0.54
C LEU A 86 -2.97 13.21 -0.97
N LEU A 87 -1.72 13.13 -1.43
CA LEU A 87 -1.39 12.97 -2.84
C LEU A 87 -1.95 11.65 -3.39
N VAL A 88 -1.75 10.54 -2.70
CA VAL A 88 -2.26 9.23 -3.13
C VAL A 88 -3.80 9.23 -3.16
N ILE A 89 -4.45 9.82 -2.15
CA ILE A 89 -5.91 9.97 -2.12
C ILE A 89 -6.40 10.85 -3.28
N GLY A 90 -5.72 11.97 -3.56
CA GLY A 90 -6.04 12.85 -4.66
C GLY A 90 -5.93 12.17 -6.02
N ILE A 91 -4.83 11.43 -6.25
CA ILE A 91 -4.63 10.63 -7.46
C ILE A 91 -5.72 9.57 -7.59
N ALA A 92 -6.06 8.87 -6.52
CA ALA A 92 -7.12 7.86 -6.51
C ALA A 92 -8.50 8.46 -6.83
N LEU A 93 -8.82 9.63 -6.27
CA LEU A 93 -10.08 10.35 -6.54
C LEU A 93 -10.17 10.77 -8.02
N VAL A 94 -9.11 11.33 -8.58
CA VAL A 94 -9.08 11.71 -10.00
C VAL A 94 -9.17 10.46 -10.88
N ALA A 95 -8.43 9.40 -10.55
CA ALA A 95 -8.44 8.18 -11.32
C ALA A 95 -9.80 7.47 -11.31
N MET A 96 -10.52 7.51 -10.18
CA MET A 96 -11.85 6.90 -10.09
C MET A 96 -12.95 7.77 -10.71
N ASN A 97 -12.90 9.09 -10.55
CA ASN A 97 -13.98 9.98 -10.99
C ASN A 97 -13.81 10.53 -12.42
N ARG A 98 -12.56 10.75 -12.86
CA ARG A 98 -12.27 11.43 -14.15
C ARG A 98 -11.72 10.49 -15.22
N LEU A 99 -10.96 9.45 -14.85
CA LEU A 99 -10.35 8.56 -15.84
C LEU A 99 -11.30 7.43 -16.30
N PRO A 100 -11.23 7.01 -17.57
CA PRO A 100 -11.96 5.84 -18.07
C PRO A 100 -11.63 4.55 -17.31
N ILE A 101 -10.41 4.48 -16.74
CA ILE A 101 -9.96 3.33 -15.96
C ILE A 101 -10.80 3.14 -14.70
N GLY A 102 -11.23 4.23 -14.04
CA GLY A 102 -12.11 4.20 -12.87
C GLY A 102 -13.43 3.48 -13.14
N ARG A 103 -14.06 3.78 -14.28
CA ARG A 103 -15.31 3.13 -14.70
C ARG A 103 -15.12 1.63 -14.96
N ARG A 104 -13.99 1.24 -15.56
CA ARG A 104 -13.65 -0.18 -15.78
C ARG A 104 -13.42 -0.92 -14.46
N ILE A 105 -12.76 -0.28 -13.49
CA ILE A 105 -12.53 -0.86 -12.16
C ILE A 105 -13.86 -1.10 -11.44
N VAL A 106 -14.77 -0.12 -11.45
CA VAL A 106 -16.11 -0.27 -10.86
C VAL A 106 -16.93 -1.35 -11.56
N ALA A 107 -16.85 -1.44 -12.90
CA ALA A 107 -17.52 -2.51 -13.66
C ALA A 107 -17.01 -3.91 -13.27
N ILE A 108 -15.68 -4.07 -13.14
CA ILE A 108 -15.04 -5.31 -12.69
C ILE A 108 -15.53 -5.68 -11.29
N GLY A 109 -15.65 -4.70 -10.38
CA GLY A 109 -16.13 -4.92 -9.01
C GLY A 109 -17.59 -5.38 -8.93
N VAL A 110 -18.47 -4.92 -9.84
CA VAL A 110 -19.88 -5.34 -9.87
C VAL A 110 -20.02 -6.74 -10.44
N ASN A 111 -19.38 -7.03 -11.58
CA ASN A 111 -19.39 -8.37 -12.18
C ASN A 111 -18.18 -8.54 -13.10
N SER A 112 -17.19 -9.29 -12.62
CA SER A 112 -15.96 -9.60 -13.35
C SER A 112 -16.22 -10.45 -14.60
N ARG A 113 -17.15 -11.41 -14.53
CA ARG A 113 -17.50 -12.29 -15.65
C ARG A 113 -18.19 -11.53 -16.78
N ALA A 114 -19.15 -10.66 -16.44
CA ALA A 114 -19.81 -9.80 -17.42
C ALA A 114 -18.83 -8.80 -18.05
N SER A 115 -17.93 -8.21 -17.24
CA SER A 115 -16.90 -7.30 -17.74
C SER A 115 -15.97 -7.97 -18.75
N TYR A 116 -15.61 -9.24 -18.52
CA TYR A 116 -14.81 -10.02 -19.45
C TYR A 116 -15.52 -10.25 -20.79
N LEU A 117 -16.84 -10.54 -20.76
CA LEU A 117 -17.63 -10.76 -21.98
C LEU A 117 -17.77 -9.50 -22.84
N VAL A 118 -17.70 -8.31 -22.24
CA VAL A 118 -17.75 -7.01 -22.95
C VAL A 118 -16.34 -6.55 -23.39
N GLY A 119 -15.33 -7.42 -23.28
CA GLY A 119 -13.97 -7.17 -23.77
C GLY A 119 -13.09 -6.34 -22.84
N ILE A 120 -13.48 -6.12 -21.58
CA ILE A 120 -12.63 -5.46 -20.59
C ILE A 120 -11.52 -6.45 -20.17
N PRO A 121 -10.23 -6.08 -20.27
CA PRO A 121 -9.13 -6.97 -19.90
C PRO A 121 -8.98 -7.05 -18.37
N VAL A 122 -9.91 -7.76 -17.71
CA VAL A 122 -10.02 -7.88 -16.25
C VAL A 122 -8.67 -8.26 -15.63
N LYS A 123 -8.02 -9.30 -16.17
CA LYS A 123 -6.73 -9.80 -15.66
C LYS A 123 -5.64 -8.72 -15.64
N ARG A 124 -5.51 -7.95 -16.73
CA ARG A 124 -4.49 -6.89 -16.84
C ARG A 124 -4.78 -5.73 -15.90
N ILE A 125 -6.05 -5.35 -15.77
CA ILE A 125 -6.45 -4.27 -14.87
C ILE A 125 -6.20 -4.69 -13.41
N SER A 126 -6.53 -5.92 -13.02
CA SER A 126 -6.22 -6.43 -11.69
C SER A 126 -4.72 -6.38 -11.38
N VAL A 127 -3.87 -6.87 -12.30
CA VAL A 127 -2.41 -6.80 -12.13
C VAL A 127 -1.94 -5.35 -11.93
N LEU A 128 -2.41 -4.42 -12.77
CA LEU A 128 -2.03 -3.02 -12.70
C LEU A 128 -2.45 -2.37 -11.37
N LEU A 129 -3.64 -2.71 -10.87
CA LEU A 129 -4.10 -2.23 -9.55
C LEU A 129 -3.17 -2.69 -8.43
N TYR A 130 -2.77 -3.96 -8.42
CA TYR A 130 -1.85 -4.47 -7.39
C TYR A 130 -0.44 -3.87 -7.50
N ILE A 131 0.03 -3.55 -8.71
CA ILE A 131 1.29 -2.82 -8.91
C ILE A 131 1.20 -1.41 -8.28
N VAL A 132 0.12 -0.68 -8.54
CA VAL A 132 -0.09 0.66 -7.97
C VAL A 132 -0.19 0.62 -6.45
N VAL A 133 -0.90 -0.38 -5.90
CA VAL A 133 -0.97 -0.61 -4.45
C VAL A 133 0.41 -0.96 -3.88
N GLY A 134 1.19 -1.80 -4.56
CA GLY A 134 2.55 -2.17 -4.15
C GLY A 134 3.51 -0.98 -4.15
N LEU A 135 3.40 -0.09 -5.14
CA LEU A 135 4.17 1.15 -5.20
C LEU A 135 3.81 2.08 -4.02
N ALA A 136 2.51 2.27 -3.77
CA ALA A 136 2.04 3.08 -2.63
C ALA A 136 2.46 2.48 -1.28
N ALA A 137 2.41 1.15 -1.14
CA ALA A 137 2.86 0.45 0.06
C ALA A 137 4.37 0.55 0.27
N GLY A 138 5.16 0.45 -0.81
CA GLY A 138 6.62 0.66 -0.76
C GLY A 138 6.98 2.07 -0.32
N LEU A 139 6.33 3.09 -0.90
CA LEU A 139 6.47 4.49 -0.47
C LEU A 139 6.11 4.67 1.02
N ALA A 140 4.96 4.15 1.45
CA ALA A 140 4.52 4.24 2.83
C ALA A 140 5.50 3.54 3.80
N GLY A 141 6.02 2.38 3.42
CA GLY A 141 7.00 1.64 4.22
C GLY A 141 8.31 2.40 4.41
N VAL A 142 8.87 2.96 3.33
CA VAL A 142 10.10 3.75 3.40
C VAL A 142 9.92 4.99 4.29
N LEU A 143 8.80 5.71 4.13
CA LEU A 143 8.54 6.89 4.96
C LEU A 143 8.25 6.53 6.42
N GLN A 144 7.63 5.38 6.69
CA GLN A 144 7.36 4.91 8.05
C GLN A 144 8.65 4.56 8.78
N VAL A 145 9.59 3.89 8.09
CA VAL A 145 10.93 3.61 8.64
C VAL A 145 11.69 4.91 8.90
N ALA A 146 11.64 5.86 7.96
CA ALA A 146 12.24 7.18 8.13
C ALA A 146 11.67 7.94 9.34
N ARG A 147 10.36 7.82 9.60
CA ARG A 147 9.70 8.47 10.74
C ARG A 147 10.10 7.85 12.09
N LEU A 148 10.29 6.53 12.13
CA LEU A 148 10.64 5.80 13.35
C LEU A 148 12.16 5.83 13.65
N ASP A 149 12.98 6.32 12.72
CA ASP A 149 14.45 6.29 12.74
C ASP A 149 15.04 4.91 13.10
N SER A 150 14.24 3.89 12.82
CA SER A 150 14.44 2.51 13.25
C SER A 150 13.75 1.61 12.25
N ALA A 151 14.42 0.52 11.87
CA ALA A 151 13.82 -0.57 11.12
C ALA A 151 13.79 -1.84 11.97
N PRO A 152 12.84 -1.98 12.92
CA PRO A 152 12.58 -3.24 13.59
C PRO A 152 12.19 -4.31 12.57
N SER A 153 12.96 -5.39 12.51
CA SER A 153 12.64 -6.54 11.69
C SER A 153 11.47 -7.33 12.30
N GLY A 154 10.49 -7.68 11.48
CA GLY A 154 9.39 -8.57 11.88
C GLY A 154 8.22 -7.94 12.67
N THR A 155 8.44 -6.87 13.42
CA THR A 155 7.39 -6.25 14.27
C THR A 155 6.74 -5.00 13.68
N LEU A 156 7.38 -4.37 12.69
CA LEU A 156 6.79 -3.24 11.98
C LEU A 156 5.49 -3.66 11.25
N GLY A 157 4.43 -2.91 11.51
CA GLY A 157 3.13 -3.09 10.83
C GLY A 157 2.31 -4.28 11.32
N VAL A 158 2.67 -4.93 12.44
CA VAL A 158 1.83 -5.96 13.04
C VAL A 158 0.48 -5.35 13.45
N GLY A 159 -0.62 -5.99 13.01
CA GLY A 159 -1.98 -5.51 13.26
C GLY A 159 -2.46 -4.38 12.33
N PHE A 160 -1.59 -3.81 11.49
CA PHE A 160 -2.02 -2.83 10.48
C PHE A 160 -2.93 -3.45 9.43
N GLU A 161 -2.71 -4.73 9.10
CA GLU A 161 -3.56 -5.49 8.18
C GLU A 161 -5.02 -5.48 8.65
N VAL A 162 -5.25 -5.88 9.90
CA VAL A 162 -6.59 -5.93 10.50
C VAL A 162 -7.15 -4.52 10.62
N THR A 163 -6.34 -3.54 11.03
CA THR A 163 -6.78 -2.14 11.15
C THR A 163 -7.22 -1.56 9.80
N VAL A 164 -6.47 -1.81 8.74
CA VAL A 164 -6.78 -1.36 7.37
C VAL A 164 -8.03 -2.05 6.84
N LEU A 165 -8.16 -3.37 7.05
CA LEU A 165 -9.37 -4.10 6.68
C LEU A 165 -10.60 -3.54 7.40
N THR A 166 -10.50 -3.26 8.71
CA THR A 166 -11.58 -2.63 9.47
C THR A 166 -11.92 -1.23 8.96
N ALA A 167 -10.92 -0.40 8.63
CA ALA A 167 -11.15 0.94 8.08
C ALA A 167 -11.93 0.90 6.75
N VAL A 168 -11.55 -0.02 5.87
CA VAL A 168 -12.17 -0.19 4.54
C VAL A 168 -13.58 -0.76 4.67
N LEU A 169 -13.79 -1.71 5.58
CA LEU A 169 -15.10 -2.27 5.88
C LEU A 169 -16.04 -1.24 6.50
N LEU A 170 -15.54 -0.42 7.42
CA LEU A 170 -16.30 0.67 8.02
C LEU A 170 -16.64 1.75 6.97
N GLY A 171 -15.75 1.96 6.00
CA GLY A 171 -16.01 2.73 4.79
C GLY A 171 -17.02 2.09 3.82
N GLY A 172 -17.54 0.90 4.13
CA GLY A 172 -18.66 0.27 3.41
C GLY A 172 -18.27 -0.45 2.11
N ILE A 173 -17.02 -0.88 1.95
CA ILE A 173 -16.60 -1.69 0.78
C ILE A 173 -16.76 -3.19 1.09
N PRO A 174 -17.59 -3.93 0.33
CA PRO A 174 -17.75 -5.37 0.54
C PRO A 174 -16.55 -6.17 0.03
N PHE A 175 -16.17 -7.24 0.74
CA PHE A 175 -15.10 -8.16 0.31
C PHE A 175 -15.42 -8.94 -0.97
N ASN A 176 -16.71 -9.20 -1.22
CA ASN A 176 -17.16 -10.01 -2.35
C ASN A 176 -17.23 -9.22 -3.67
N GLY A 177 -16.75 -7.98 -3.69
CA GLY A 177 -16.86 -7.08 -4.83
C GLY A 177 -18.16 -6.26 -4.81
N GLY A 178 -18.12 -5.07 -5.38
CA GLY A 178 -19.26 -4.18 -5.46
C GLY A 178 -18.86 -2.75 -5.82
N ARG A 179 -19.73 -1.80 -5.49
CA ARG A 179 -19.48 -0.36 -5.70
C ARG A 179 -18.80 0.22 -4.46
N GLY A 180 -17.53 0.56 -4.58
CA GLY A 180 -16.78 1.30 -3.57
C GLY A 180 -16.67 2.79 -3.93
N SER A 181 -16.52 3.66 -2.92
CA SER A 181 -16.19 5.07 -3.10
C SER A 181 -14.99 5.43 -2.25
N VAL A 182 -13.99 6.09 -2.85
CA VAL A 182 -12.77 6.54 -2.16
C VAL A 182 -13.12 7.41 -0.96
N LEU A 183 -14.11 8.30 -1.10
CA LEU A 183 -14.53 9.21 -0.03
C LEU A 183 -15.01 8.47 1.21
N ARG A 184 -15.75 7.36 1.04
CA ARG A 184 -16.25 6.58 2.18
C ARG A 184 -15.12 5.85 2.90
N VAL A 185 -14.12 5.36 2.17
CA VAL A 185 -12.92 4.75 2.76
C VAL A 185 -12.12 5.78 3.54
N VAL A 186 -11.93 6.98 2.99
CA VAL A 186 -11.21 8.06 3.69
C VAL A 186 -11.90 8.40 5.01
N LEU A 187 -13.23 8.50 5.04
CA LEU A 187 -13.99 8.70 6.28
C LEU A 187 -13.79 7.54 7.27
N GLY A 188 -13.77 6.29 6.79
CA GLY A 188 -13.51 5.12 7.64
C GLY A 188 -12.10 5.12 8.25
N VAL A 189 -11.08 5.46 7.46
CA VAL A 189 -9.70 5.63 7.92
C VAL A 189 -9.60 6.76 8.94
N TRP A 190 -10.28 7.88 8.70
CA TRP A 190 -10.27 9.03 9.60
C TRP A 190 -10.92 8.69 10.95
N LEU A 191 -12.03 7.95 10.95
CA LEU A 191 -12.68 7.49 12.16
C LEU A 191 -11.78 6.57 12.98
N ILE A 192 -11.10 5.61 12.35
CA ILE A 192 -10.12 4.76 13.06
C ILE A 192 -8.94 5.58 13.58
N ALA A 193 -8.46 6.57 12.83
CA ALA A 193 -7.37 7.43 13.26
C ALA A 193 -7.74 8.24 14.51
N VAL A 194 -8.96 8.78 14.57
CA VAL A 194 -9.49 9.48 15.75
C VAL A 194 -9.61 8.53 16.94
N LEU A 195 -10.15 7.31 16.75
CA LEU A 195 -10.28 6.33 17.83
C LEU A 195 -8.93 5.88 18.40
N LYS A 196 -7.87 5.87 17.59
CA LYS A 196 -6.53 5.47 18.01
C LYS A 196 -5.74 6.60 18.68
N THR A 197 -6.08 7.85 18.38
CA THR A 197 -5.34 9.05 18.84
C THR A 197 -6.10 9.85 19.91
N GLY A 198 -7.37 9.52 20.15
CA GLY A 198 -8.22 10.12 21.18
C GLY A 198 -7.93 9.60 22.57
#